data_AF-K8NYI4-F1
#
_entry.id   AF-K8NYI4-F1
#
_cell.length_a   1.000
_cell.length_b   1.000
_cell.length_c   1.000
_cell.angle_alpha   90.00
_cell.angle_beta   90.00
_cell.angle_gamma   90.00
#
_symmetry.space_group_name_H-M   'P 1'
#
loop_
_entity.id
_entity.type
_entity.pdbx_description
1 polymer ?
#
loop_
_entity_poly.entity_id
_entity_poly.type
_entity_poly.pdbx_seq_one_letter_code
_entity_poly.pdbx_strand_id
1 'polypeptide(L)'
;MDKHERDVLARIGAALIQIQRTELTINFCIKYVVPKSARPSKDVFTSDGRRPPLGRLIAELERHIAVPNSFRDTLAEFLDKRNTLVHQIEKLPDWTLRTEKGIATAHRFLTKLEALERRVSRTFLAVVKEWQANQIGDGHLQVISDLRLRHLLKSDAQHSAN
;
A
#
# COMPACT_ATOMS: atom_id res chain seq x y z
N MET A 1 14.87 19.00 22.15
CA MET A 1 14.76 18.17 20.93
C MET A 1 15.51 18.88 19.83
N ASP A 2 16.53 18.24 19.28
CA ASP A 2 17.32 18.82 18.19
C ASP A 2 16.45 19.06 16.94
N LYS A 3 16.85 19.97 16.04
CA LYS A 3 16.10 20.25 14.80
C LYS A 3 15.99 19.02 13.91
N HIS A 4 17.03 18.20 13.83
CA HIS A 4 17.03 17.00 12.99
C HIS A 4 16.18 15.88 13.59
N GLU A 5 16.21 15.72 14.91
CA GLU A 5 15.33 14.80 15.63
C GLU A 5 13.85 15.15 15.42
N ARG A 6 13.50 16.44 15.52
CA ARG A 6 12.15 16.94 15.21
C ARG A 6 11.70 16.59 13.80
N ASP A 7 12.58 16.78 12.82
CA ASP A 7 12.27 16.49 11.42
C ASP A 7 12.00 15.00 11.19
N VAL A 8 12.87 14.12 11.72
CA VAL A 8 12.68 12.67 11.62
C VAL A 8 11.36 12.23 12.27
N LEU A 9 11.05 12.72 13.47
CA LEU A 9 9.80 12.39 14.16
C LEU A 9 8.57 12.90 13.41
N ALA A 10 8.62 14.11 12.86
CA ALA A 10 7.55 14.66 12.04
C ALA A 10 7.32 13.81 10.78
N ARG A 11 8.41 13.36 10.13
CA ARG A 11 8.35 12.47 8.97
C ARG A 11 7.80 11.09 9.32
N ILE A 12 8.15 10.52 10.47
CA ILE A 12 7.54 9.28 10.97
C ILE A 12 6.02 9.47 11.12
N GLY A 13 5.59 10.55 11.79
CA GLY A 13 4.16 10.84 11.96
C GLY A 13 3.42 10.97 10.63
N ALA A 14 4.01 11.71 9.67
CA ALA A 14 3.46 11.84 8.33
C ALA A 14 3.37 10.48 7.60
N ALA A 15 4.44 9.66 7.64
CA ALA A 15 4.48 8.34 7.02
C ALA A 15 3.39 7.42 7.60
N LEU A 16 3.19 7.41 8.92
CA LEU A 16 2.16 6.61 9.57
C LEU A 16 0.74 7.00 9.12
N ILE A 17 0.47 8.30 8.94
CA ILE A 17 -0.83 8.77 8.44
C ILE A 17 -1.05 8.32 6.99
N GLN A 18 -0.04 8.44 6.14
CA GLN A 18 -0.14 8.05 4.73
C GLN A 18 -0.32 6.53 4.59
N ILE A 19 0.43 5.73 5.35
CA ILE A 19 0.26 4.27 5.41
C ILE A 19 -1.18 3.91 5.77
N GLN A 20 -1.75 4.52 6.82
CA GLN A 20 -3.14 4.24 7.23
C GLN A 20 -4.15 4.60 6.14
N ARG A 21 -3.95 5.71 5.42
CA ARG A 21 -4.80 6.10 4.28
C ARG A 21 -4.69 5.10 3.14
N THR A 22 -3.48 4.69 2.80
CA THR A 22 -3.24 3.69 1.76
C THR A 22 -3.89 2.35 2.12
N GLU A 23 -3.78 1.92 3.38
CA GLU A 23 -4.48 0.72 3.86
C GLU A 23 -6.01 0.83 3.76
N LEU A 24 -6.59 2.00 4.05
CA LEU A 24 -8.02 2.24 3.86
C LEU A 24 -8.43 2.10 2.39
N THR A 25 -7.65 2.66 1.46
CA THR A 25 -7.91 2.55 0.02
C THR A 25 -7.80 1.10 -0.45
N ILE A 26 -6.79 0.36 -0.02
CA ILE A 26 -6.64 -1.06 -0.39
C ILE A 26 -7.83 -1.88 0.13
N ASN A 27 -8.24 -1.66 1.38
CA ASN A 27 -9.42 -2.32 1.96
C ASN A 27 -10.69 -1.99 1.17
N PHE A 28 -10.85 -0.74 0.74
CA PHE A 28 -11.96 -0.34 -0.11
C PHE A 28 -11.96 -1.12 -1.44
N CYS A 29 -10.82 -1.19 -2.12
CA CYS A 29 -10.70 -1.94 -3.38
C CYS A 29 -11.16 -3.39 -3.21
N ILE A 30 -10.71 -4.05 -2.14
CA ILE A 30 -10.99 -5.47 -1.94
C ILE A 30 -12.44 -5.73 -1.53
N LYS A 31 -13.03 -4.80 -0.78
CA LYS A 31 -14.43 -4.92 -0.37
C LYS A 31 -15.43 -4.56 -1.49
N TYR A 32 -15.10 -3.60 -2.34
CA TYR A 32 -16.07 -2.98 -3.25
C TYR A 32 -15.72 -3.09 -4.73
N VAL A 33 -14.44 -3.03 -5.09
CA VAL A 33 -13.98 -3.06 -6.49
C VAL A 33 -13.84 -4.50 -6.99
N VAL A 34 -13.35 -5.41 -6.15
CA VAL A 34 -13.20 -6.83 -6.49
C VAL A 34 -14.58 -7.52 -6.57
N PRO A 35 -14.87 -8.30 -7.63
CA PRO A 35 -16.15 -8.98 -7.83
C PRO A 35 -16.56 -9.83 -6.62
N LYS A 36 -17.87 -9.98 -6.35
CA LYS A 36 -18.37 -10.77 -5.20
C LYS A 36 -17.93 -12.25 -5.23
N SER A 37 -17.87 -12.85 -6.42
CA SER A 37 -17.33 -14.21 -6.64
C SER A 37 -15.85 -14.33 -6.30
N ALA A 38 -15.19 -13.17 -6.21
CA ALA A 38 -13.79 -12.97 -5.96
C ALA A 38 -13.52 -12.26 -4.62
N ARG A 39 -14.54 -12.14 -3.75
CA ARG A 39 -14.31 -11.57 -2.43
C ARG A 39 -13.66 -12.63 -1.55
N PRO A 40 -12.76 -12.21 -0.64
CA PRO A 40 -12.34 -13.08 0.44
C PRO A 40 -13.55 -13.72 1.13
N SER A 41 -13.42 -14.99 1.55
CA SER A 41 -14.40 -15.56 2.48
C SER A 41 -14.55 -14.64 3.69
N LYS A 42 -15.71 -14.66 4.37
CA LYS A 42 -15.96 -13.81 5.55
C LYS A 42 -14.83 -13.89 6.60
N ASP A 43 -14.02 -14.94 6.57
CA ASP A 43 -12.91 -15.24 7.48
C ASP A 43 -11.62 -14.44 7.25
N VAL A 44 -11.51 -13.68 6.16
CA VAL A 44 -10.35 -12.79 5.96
C VAL A 44 -10.45 -11.56 6.85
N PHE A 45 -11.66 -11.06 7.09
CA PHE A 45 -11.94 -10.09 8.13
C PHE A 45 -12.07 -10.86 9.45
N THR A 46 -11.21 -10.59 10.42
CA THR A 46 -11.26 -11.32 11.68
C THR A 46 -12.57 -11.02 12.40
N SER A 47 -13.14 -12.02 13.06
CA SER A 47 -14.44 -11.97 13.74
C SER A 47 -14.51 -10.95 14.90
N ASP A 48 -13.37 -10.41 15.30
CA ASP A 48 -13.20 -9.34 16.30
C ASP A 48 -13.24 -7.92 15.68
N GLY A 49 -13.53 -7.80 14.38
CA GLY A 49 -13.57 -6.51 13.67
C GLY A 49 -12.19 -5.92 13.37
N ARG A 50 -11.10 -6.65 13.65
CA ARG A 50 -9.76 -6.21 13.26
C ARG A 50 -9.59 -6.30 11.74
N ARG A 51 -8.84 -5.33 11.20
CA ARG A 51 -8.53 -5.31 9.78
C ARG A 51 -7.64 -6.51 9.46
N PRO A 52 -7.88 -7.23 8.35
CA PRO A 52 -6.97 -8.27 7.90
C PRO A 52 -5.55 -7.71 7.81
N PRO A 53 -4.51 -8.45 8.23
CA PRO A 53 -3.15 -8.03 7.95
C PRO A 53 -3.01 -7.84 6.44
N LEU A 54 -2.41 -6.71 6.03
CA LEU A 54 -2.40 -6.26 4.64
C LEU A 54 -1.84 -7.35 3.69
N GLY A 55 -0.90 -8.18 4.13
CA GLY A 55 -0.41 -9.35 3.38
C GLY A 55 -1.49 -10.40 3.05
N ARG A 56 -2.43 -10.68 3.97
CA ARG A 56 -3.56 -11.60 3.72
C ARG A 56 -4.55 -11.01 2.70
N LEU A 57 -4.75 -9.71 2.79
CA LEU A 57 -5.60 -8.94 1.89
C LEU A 57 -5.04 -8.99 0.44
N ILE A 58 -3.72 -8.93 0.28
CA ILE A 58 -3.02 -9.00 -1.01
C ILE A 58 -3.01 -10.42 -1.59
N ALA A 59 -2.72 -11.42 -0.76
CA ALA A 59 -2.81 -12.81 -1.19
C ALA A 59 -4.19 -13.12 -1.76
N GLU A 60 -5.24 -12.54 -1.19
CA GLU A 60 -6.58 -12.65 -1.71
C GLU A 60 -6.77 -11.88 -3.03
N LEU A 61 -6.32 -10.64 -3.10
CA LEU A 61 -6.37 -9.83 -4.33
C LEU A 61 -5.74 -10.58 -5.52
N GLU A 62 -4.59 -11.23 -5.32
CA GLU A 62 -3.89 -12.00 -6.35
C GLU A 62 -4.64 -13.25 -6.84
N ARG A 63 -5.61 -13.77 -6.08
CA ARG A 63 -6.46 -14.90 -6.52
C ARG A 63 -7.44 -14.47 -7.60
N HIS A 64 -7.72 -13.17 -7.69
CA HIS A 64 -8.85 -12.63 -8.44
C HIS A 64 -8.45 -11.64 -9.50
N ILE A 65 -7.26 -11.05 -9.39
CA ILE A 65 -6.70 -10.15 -10.40
C ILE A 65 -5.25 -10.53 -10.69
N ALA A 66 -4.86 -10.51 -11.97
CA ALA A 66 -3.47 -10.70 -12.32
C ALA A 66 -2.65 -9.45 -11.98
N VAL A 67 -1.82 -9.58 -10.95
CA VAL A 67 -0.91 -8.53 -10.50
C VAL A 67 0.45 -8.69 -11.18
N PRO A 68 0.98 -7.65 -11.86
CA PRO A 68 2.32 -7.69 -12.43
C PRO A 68 3.38 -7.94 -11.34
N ASN A 69 4.37 -8.79 -11.63
CA ASN A 69 5.45 -9.12 -10.69
C ASN A 69 6.13 -7.86 -10.11
N SER A 70 6.37 -6.84 -10.94
CA SER A 70 6.96 -5.57 -10.50
C SER A 70 6.14 -4.84 -9.44
N PHE A 71 4.80 -4.94 -9.50
CA PHE A 71 3.93 -4.35 -8.49
C PHE A 71 3.84 -5.24 -7.25
N ARG A 72 3.81 -6.57 -7.42
CA ARG A 72 3.90 -7.53 -6.31
C ARG A 72 5.14 -7.28 -5.47
N ASP A 73 6.31 -7.11 -6.10
CA ASP A 73 7.57 -6.86 -5.40
C ASP A 73 7.55 -5.51 -4.68
N THR A 74 7.03 -4.48 -5.34
CA THR A 74 6.84 -3.14 -4.72
C THR A 74 5.96 -3.23 -3.48
N LEU A 75 4.88 -3.99 -3.56
CA LEU A 75 3.90 -4.14 -2.50
C LEU A 75 4.44 -4.98 -1.33
N ALA A 76 5.18 -6.04 -1.62
CA ALA A 76 5.90 -6.83 -0.63
C ALA A 76 6.95 -5.98 0.11
N GLU A 77 7.73 -5.17 -0.63
CA GLU A 77 8.71 -4.27 -0.01
C GLU A 77 8.03 -3.18 0.84
N PHE A 78 6.91 -2.62 0.38
CA PHE A 78 6.12 -1.67 1.15
C PHE A 78 5.65 -2.26 2.48
N LEU A 79 5.10 -3.48 2.45
CA LEU A 79 4.63 -4.20 3.62
C LEU A 79 5.75 -4.44 4.64
N ASP A 80 6.88 -4.92 4.16
CA ASP A 80 8.05 -5.19 4.98
C ASP A 80 8.49 -3.91 5.71
N LYS A 81 8.72 -2.81 4.97
CA LYS A 81 9.15 -1.55 5.59
C LYS A 81 8.11 -0.94 6.51
N ARG A 82 6.83 -1.04 6.19
CA ARG A 82 5.75 -0.62 7.09
C ARG A 82 5.78 -1.41 8.39
N ASN A 83 5.97 -2.73 8.31
CA ASN A 83 6.09 -3.57 9.50
C ASN A 83 7.36 -3.24 10.29
N THR A 84 8.47 -2.94 9.61
CA THR A 84 9.67 -2.44 10.27
C THR A 84 9.38 -1.15 11.02
N LEU A 85 8.78 -0.14 10.37
CA LEU A 85 8.46 1.15 11.00
C LEU A 85 7.59 0.98 12.26
N VAL A 86 6.58 0.13 12.21
CA VAL A 86 5.58 0.01 13.31
C VAL A 86 6.04 -0.93 14.42
N HIS A 87 6.77 -2.01 14.09
CA HIS A 87 7.02 -3.09 15.04
C HIS A 87 8.50 -3.37 15.31
N GLN A 88 9.42 -2.92 14.45
CA GLN A 88 10.81 -3.38 14.47
C GLN A 88 11.81 -2.27 14.16
N ILE A 89 11.44 -1.00 14.35
CA ILE A 89 12.26 0.13 13.93
C ILE A 89 13.61 0.17 14.66
N GLU A 90 13.61 -0.27 15.92
CA GLU A 90 14.82 -0.41 16.75
C GLU A 90 15.76 -1.53 16.29
N LYS A 91 15.27 -2.47 15.46
CA LYS A 91 16.08 -3.54 14.86
C LYS A 91 16.81 -3.11 13.59
N LEU A 92 16.53 -1.90 13.08
CA LEU A 92 17.26 -1.38 11.93
C LEU A 92 18.72 -1.13 12.33
N PRO A 93 19.70 -1.65 11.57
CA PRO A 93 21.10 -1.38 11.82
C PRO A 93 21.37 0.13 11.86
N ASP A 94 22.16 0.56 12.85
CA ASP A 94 22.50 1.97 13.07
C ASP A 94 21.30 2.90 13.35
N TRP A 95 20.12 2.39 13.69
CA TRP A 95 18.98 3.24 14.04
C TRP A 95 19.20 3.97 15.37
N THR A 96 19.28 5.30 15.30
CA THR A 96 19.28 6.18 16.48
C THR A 96 18.99 7.62 16.05
N LEU A 97 18.27 8.38 16.88
CA LEU A 97 18.06 9.81 16.65
C LEU A 97 19.12 10.69 17.32
N ARG A 98 20.12 10.08 17.96
CA ARG A 98 21.14 10.77 18.77
C ARG A 98 22.45 11.01 18.04
N THR A 99 22.63 10.43 16.85
CA THR A 99 23.85 10.57 16.06
C THR A 99 23.51 10.97 14.64
N GLU A 100 24.39 11.71 13.98
CA GLU A 100 24.21 12.08 12.57
C GLU A 100 24.08 10.85 11.67
N LYS A 101 24.86 9.79 11.93
CA LYS A 101 24.78 8.51 11.19
C LYS A 101 23.39 7.89 11.32
N GLY A 102 22.85 7.84 12.54
CA GLY A 102 21.53 7.26 12.78
C GLY A 102 20.39 8.10 12.22
N ILE A 103 20.48 9.43 12.30
CA ILE A 103 19.54 10.36 11.65
C ILE A 103 19.56 10.16 10.13
N ALA A 104 20.75 10.03 9.53
CA ALA A 104 20.87 9.74 8.10
C ALA A 104 20.27 8.38 7.73
N THR A 105 20.42 7.36 8.57
CA THR A 105 19.75 6.06 8.41
C THR A 105 18.23 6.21 8.47
N ALA A 106 17.70 6.99 9.41
CA ALA A 106 16.27 7.24 9.52
C ALA A 106 15.71 7.94 8.29
N HIS A 107 16.40 8.98 7.79
CA HIS A 107 15.99 9.65 6.56
C HIS A 107 15.99 8.73 5.35
N ARG A 108 17.03 7.90 5.15
CA ARG A 108 17.08 6.94 4.04
C ARG A 108 15.92 5.95 4.11
N PHE A 109 15.67 5.39 5.30
CA PHE A 109 14.57 4.46 5.51
C PHE A 109 13.21 5.10 5.18
N LEU A 110 12.94 6.29 5.74
CA LEU A 110 11.68 7.01 5.53
C LEU A 110 11.49 7.40 4.06
N THR A 111 12.52 7.92 3.39
CA THR A 111 12.44 8.29 1.97
C THR A 111 12.06 7.09 1.09
N LYS A 112 12.62 5.92 1.37
CA LYS A 112 12.30 4.70 0.61
C LYS A 112 10.87 4.21 0.92
N LEU A 113 10.45 4.24 2.18
CA LEU A 113 9.09 3.88 2.58
C LEU A 113 8.05 4.83 1.96
N GLU A 114 8.28 6.14 1.98
CA GLU A 114 7.42 7.14 1.34
C GLU A 114 7.33 6.92 -0.18
N ALA A 115 8.42 6.56 -0.85
CA ALA A 115 8.41 6.27 -2.29
C ALA A 115 7.55 5.03 -2.62
N LEU A 116 7.69 3.98 -1.81
CA LEU A 116 6.88 2.75 -1.93
C LEU A 116 5.41 3.03 -1.65
N GLU A 117 5.11 3.76 -0.56
CA GLU A 117 3.76 4.18 -0.19
C GLU A 117 3.09 4.96 -1.33
N ARG A 118 3.76 5.98 -1.88
CA ARG A 118 3.23 6.78 -3.00
C ARG A 118 2.95 5.93 -4.23
N ARG A 119 3.75 4.90 -4.49
CA ARG A 119 3.55 4.01 -5.64
C ARG A 119 2.34 3.11 -5.42
N VAL A 120 2.26 2.45 -4.27
CA VAL A 120 1.12 1.62 -3.89
C VAL A 120 -0.18 2.43 -3.88
N SER A 121 -0.17 3.59 -3.20
CA SER A 121 -1.33 4.47 -3.07
C SER A 121 -1.88 4.92 -4.43
N ARG A 122 -1.01 5.38 -5.33
CA ARG A 122 -1.39 5.80 -6.69
C ARG A 122 -2.04 4.67 -7.48
N THR A 123 -1.45 3.49 -7.43
CA THR A 123 -1.98 2.33 -8.15
C THR A 123 -3.36 1.92 -7.65
N PHE A 124 -3.57 1.85 -6.33
CA PHE A 124 -4.89 1.53 -5.79
C PHE A 124 -5.92 2.65 -6.01
N LEU A 125 -5.51 3.92 -5.94
CA LEU A 125 -6.39 5.06 -6.30
C LEU A 125 -6.80 5.03 -7.77
N ALA A 126 -5.90 4.66 -8.68
CA ALA A 126 -6.22 4.49 -10.09
C ALA A 126 -7.27 3.40 -10.29
N VAL A 127 -7.13 2.27 -9.60
CA VAL A 127 -8.13 1.19 -9.59
C VAL A 127 -9.50 1.67 -9.11
N VAL A 128 -9.56 2.47 -8.03
CA VAL A 128 -10.82 3.05 -7.53
C VAL A 128 -11.44 4.01 -8.54
N LYS A 129 -10.65 4.91 -9.12
CA LYS A 129 -11.14 5.91 -10.09
C LYS A 129 -11.76 5.25 -11.31
N GLU A 130 -11.09 4.23 -11.85
CA GLU A 130 -11.61 3.47 -12.99
C GLU A 130 -12.89 2.73 -12.62
N TRP A 131 -12.98 2.17 -11.41
CA TRP A 131 -14.21 1.50 -10.95
C TRP A 131 -15.37 2.49 -10.78
N GLN A 132 -15.11 3.69 -10.29
CA GLN A 132 -16.11 4.75 -10.20
C GLN A 132 -16.60 5.20 -11.57
N ALA A 133 -15.68 5.44 -12.53
CA ALA A 133 -16.02 5.86 -13.88
C ALA A 133 -16.92 4.83 -14.60
N ASN A 134 -16.64 3.53 -14.43
CA ASN A 134 -17.44 2.46 -15.04
C ASN A 134 -18.79 2.21 -14.33
N GLN A 135 -19.02 2.77 -13.13
CA GLN A 135 -20.32 2.67 -12.45
C GLN A 135 -21.26 3.84 -12.74
N ILE A 136 -20.75 4.97 -13.22
CA ILE A 136 -21.58 6.14 -13.55
C ILE A 136 -22.24 5.97 -14.94
N GLY A 137 -21.76 5.02 -15.76
CA GLY A 137 -22.22 4.78 -17.13
C GLY A 137 -23.36 3.78 -17.32
N ASP A 138 -23.58 2.83 -16.40
CA ASP A 138 -24.62 1.81 -16.54
C ASP A 138 -25.17 1.38 -15.17
N GLY A 139 -26.51 1.34 -15.06
CA GLY A 139 -27.24 0.91 -13.86
C GLY A 139 -27.07 -0.57 -13.49
N HIS A 140 -26.05 -1.25 -13.99
CA HIS A 140 -25.71 -2.62 -13.65
C HIS A 140 -24.22 -2.72 -13.31
N LEU A 141 -23.95 -3.32 -12.14
CA LEU A 141 -22.64 -3.66 -11.58
C LEU A 141 -21.76 -4.44 -12.58
N GLN A 142 -21.16 -3.77 -13.57
CA GLN A 142 -20.10 -4.35 -14.39
C GLN A 142 -18.74 -4.07 -13.76
N VAL A 143 -18.29 -5.09 -13.05
CA VAL A 143 -16.93 -5.39 -12.62
C VAL A 143 -15.92 -4.97 -13.70
N ILE A 144 -14.85 -4.25 -13.32
CA ILE A 144 -13.71 -4.01 -14.22
C ILE A 144 -13.20 -5.38 -14.68
N SER A 145 -13.24 -5.66 -15.98
CA SER A 145 -12.74 -6.91 -16.52
C SER A 145 -11.24 -7.07 -16.26
N ASP A 146 -10.83 -8.31 -15.97
CA ASP A 146 -9.46 -8.72 -15.66
C ASP A 146 -8.38 -8.14 -16.58
N LEU A 147 -8.68 -7.92 -17.86
CA LEU A 147 -7.75 -7.35 -18.84
C LEU A 147 -7.43 -5.87 -18.57
N ARG A 148 -8.38 -5.09 -18.06
CA ARG A 148 -8.24 -3.63 -17.89
C ARG A 148 -7.52 -3.30 -16.58
N LEU A 149 -7.75 -4.08 -15.54
CA LEU A 149 -6.96 -4.07 -14.30
C LEU A 149 -5.49 -4.40 -14.59
N ARG A 150 -5.21 -5.41 -15.44
CA ARG A 150 -3.84 -5.72 -15.88
C ARG A 150 -3.16 -4.55 -16.59
N HIS A 151 -3.88 -3.77 -17.38
CA HIS A 151 -3.31 -2.62 -18.10
C HIS A 151 -2.93 -1.49 -17.14
N LEU A 152 -3.79 -1.16 -16.18
CA LEU A 152 -3.54 -0.14 -15.16
C LEU A 152 -2.35 -0.47 -14.25
N LEU A 153 -2.22 -1.74 -13.86
CA LEU A 153 -1.08 -2.19 -13.06
C LEU A 153 0.24 -2.20 -13.88
N LYS A 154 0.16 -2.29 -15.22
CA LYS A 154 1.32 -2.24 -16.13
C LYS A 154 1.76 -0.81 -16.46
N SER A 155 0.84 0.14 -16.66
CA SER A 155 1.16 1.52 -17.05
C SER A 155 1.92 2.29 -15.96
N ASP A 156 1.62 2.02 -14.68
CA ASP A 156 2.35 2.59 -13.53
C ASP A 156 3.74 1.97 -13.33
N ALA A 157 3.94 0.71 -13.77
CA ALA A 157 5.24 0.06 -13.71
C ALA A 157 6.23 0.61 -14.75
N GLN A 158 5.74 1.10 -15.90
CA GLN A 158 6.57 1.65 -16.98
C GLN A 158 6.95 3.13 -16.78
N HIS A 159 6.16 3.92 -16.04
CA HIS A 159 6.48 5.34 -15.74
C HIS A 159 7.52 5.55 -14.62
N SER A 160 8.19 4.47 -14.15
CA SER A 160 9.23 4.54 -13.11
C SER A 160 10.63 4.14 -13.60
N ALA A 161 10.84 4.03 -14.92
CA ALA A 161 12.12 3.67 -15.54
C ALA A 161 12.81 4.84 -16.27
N ASN A 162 12.30 6.06 -16.15
CA ASN A 162 12.92 7.30 -16.64
C ASN A 162 13.06 8.31 -15.51
#